data_AF-A0A1E3L7Q3-F1
#
_entry.id   AF-A0A1E3L7Q3-F1
#
_cell.length_a   1.000
_cell.length_b   1.000
_cell.length_c   1.000
_cell.angle_alpha   90.00
_cell.angle_beta   90.00
_cell.angle_gamma   90.00
#
_symmetry.space_group_name_H-M   'P 1'
#
loop_
_entity.id
_entity.type
_entity.pdbx_description
1 polymer ?
#
loop_
_entity_poly.entity_id
_entity_poly.type
_entity_poly.pdbx_seq_one_letter_code
_entity_poly.pdbx_strand_id
1 'polypeptide(L)'
;MHSLWKKIEQSSLETWPALHSKKVGGWNVRLSDGYSKRSNSVSTLEDIDPDVTLEDQIVSCEADYHKAGLPVVFKMTPFTQPSELDQQLHLHNYQIQDETRVQYRSLAGIEEEYK
;
A
#
# COMPACT_ATOMS: atom_id res chain seq x y z
N MET A 1 16.23 -12.82 -1.36
CA MET A 1 15.87 -11.84 -2.42
C MET A 1 14.55 -11.14 -2.13
N HIS A 2 13.45 -11.86 -1.85
CA HIS A 2 12.16 -11.30 -1.42
C HIS A 2 12.26 -10.31 -0.23
N SER A 3 13.21 -10.53 0.68
CA SER A 3 13.42 -9.68 1.86
C SER A 3 13.90 -8.26 1.57
N LEU A 4 14.65 -8.01 0.48
CA LEU A 4 15.13 -6.65 0.17
C LEU A 4 13.99 -5.78 -0.37
N TRP A 5 13.22 -6.30 -1.33
CA TRP A 5 12.10 -5.60 -1.93
C TRP A 5 11.00 -5.29 -0.91
N LYS A 6 10.65 -6.24 -0.03
CA LYS A 6 9.70 -5.99 1.06
C LYS A 6 10.21 -4.90 2.01
N LYS A 7 11.52 -4.87 2.31
CA LYS A 7 12.14 -3.79 3.11
C LYS A 7 12.07 -2.44 2.42
N ILE A 8 12.35 -2.36 1.12
CA ILE A 8 12.22 -1.10 0.36
C ILE A 8 10.78 -0.59 0.42
N GLU A 9 9.80 -1.49 0.25
CA GLU A 9 8.39 -1.15 0.38
C GLU A 9 8.03 -0.63 1.77
N GLN A 10 8.45 -1.33 2.83
CA GLN A 10 8.25 -0.89 4.22
C GLN A 10 8.90 0.48 4.48
N SER A 11 10.16 0.66 4.11
CA SER A 11 10.86 1.94 4.27
C SER A 11 10.21 3.06 3.48
N SER A 12 9.67 2.79 2.28
CA SER A 12 8.92 3.80 1.51
C SER A 12 7.63 4.23 2.20
N LEU A 13 6.97 3.34 2.94
CA LEU A 13 5.77 3.67 3.72
C LEU A 13 6.13 4.51 4.95
N GLU A 14 7.23 4.18 5.62
CA GLU A 14 7.70 4.87 6.83
C GLU A 14 8.26 6.27 6.54
N THR A 15 8.95 6.44 5.40
CA THR A 15 9.67 7.69 5.09
C THR A 15 8.76 8.79 4.53
N TRP A 16 7.62 8.42 3.94
CA TRP A 16 6.69 9.38 3.34
C TRP A 16 5.39 9.41 4.15
N PRO A 17 5.29 10.22 5.21
CA PRO A 17 4.09 10.22 6.04
C PRO A 17 2.88 10.70 5.24
N ALA A 18 1.72 10.10 5.51
CA ALA A 18 0.44 10.67 5.13
C ALA A 18 0.02 11.76 6.13
N LEU A 19 -0.92 12.63 5.76
CA LEU A 19 -1.49 13.60 6.70
C LEU A 19 -2.15 12.87 7.88
N HIS A 20 -2.86 11.80 7.59
CA HIS A 20 -3.43 10.88 8.57
C HIS A 20 -3.13 9.43 8.18
N SER A 21 -2.70 8.64 9.16
CA SER A 21 -2.50 7.19 9.01
C SER A 21 -3.25 6.45 10.11
N LYS A 22 -3.87 5.32 9.77
CA LYS A 22 -4.62 4.47 10.71
C LYS A 22 -4.37 3.01 10.38
N LYS A 23 -4.09 2.20 11.40
CA LYS A 23 -4.02 0.74 11.25
C LYS A 23 -5.43 0.15 11.36
N VAL A 24 -5.81 -0.68 10.40
CA VAL A 24 -7.09 -1.39 10.33
C VAL A 24 -6.74 -2.84 10.05
N GLY A 25 -7.02 -3.78 10.96
CA GLY A 25 -6.76 -5.22 10.81
C GLY A 25 -5.50 -5.54 10.01
N GLY A 26 -4.32 -5.12 10.50
CA GLY A 26 -3.03 -5.34 9.82
C GLY A 26 -2.66 -4.31 8.75
N TRP A 27 -3.62 -3.80 7.99
CA TRP A 27 -3.39 -2.83 6.92
C TRP A 27 -3.24 -1.39 7.41
N ASN A 28 -2.58 -0.57 6.60
CA ASN A 28 -2.39 0.86 6.89
C ASN A 28 -3.20 1.72 5.91
N VAL A 29 -4.27 2.33 6.42
CA VAL A 29 -5.08 3.34 5.73
C VAL A 29 -4.39 4.70 5.82
N ARG A 30 -4.11 5.31 4.68
CA ARG A 30 -3.34 6.56 4.57
C ARG A 30 -4.15 7.59 3.80
N LEU A 31 -4.42 8.73 4.43
CA LEU A 31 -5.28 9.81 3.92
C LEU A 31 -4.46 11.10 3.89
N SER A 32 -4.34 11.73 2.73
CA SER A 32 -3.56 12.94 2.47
C SER A 32 -4.20 13.81 1.37
N ASP A 33 -5.47 14.16 1.55
CA ASP A 33 -6.27 15.06 0.69
C ASP A 33 -6.21 14.76 -0.82
N GLY A 34 -5.96 13.50 -1.20
CA GLY A 34 -5.93 13.08 -2.61
C GLY A 34 -4.75 13.57 -3.45
N TYR A 35 -3.75 14.24 -2.87
CA TYR A 35 -2.63 14.84 -3.64
C TYR A 35 -1.83 13.82 -4.46
N SER A 36 -1.54 12.65 -3.87
CA SER A 36 -0.86 11.55 -4.56
C SER A 36 -1.32 10.21 -4.03
N LYS A 37 -1.38 9.18 -4.88
CA LYS A 37 -1.69 7.81 -4.45
C LYS A 37 -0.62 7.21 -3.55
N ARG A 38 0.64 7.67 -3.63
CA ARG A 38 1.72 7.22 -2.74
C ARG A 38 1.43 7.48 -1.26
N SER A 39 0.68 8.53 -0.96
CA SER A 39 0.26 8.92 0.40
C SER A 39 -1.26 8.83 0.62
N ASN A 40 -2.01 8.38 -0.40
CA ASN A 40 -3.45 8.15 -0.40
C ASN A 40 -3.74 6.73 -0.92
N SER A 41 -3.31 5.72 -0.19
CA SER A 41 -3.56 4.31 -0.53
C SER A 41 -3.50 3.43 0.70
N VAL A 42 -4.33 2.38 0.74
CA VAL A 42 -4.22 1.29 1.70
C VAL A 42 -2.98 0.48 1.38
N SER A 43 -2.11 0.28 2.38
CA SER A 43 -0.98 -0.65 2.29
C SER A 43 -1.35 -1.99 2.90
N THR A 44 -1.11 -3.06 2.15
CA THR A 44 -1.56 -4.44 2.44
C THR A 44 -0.38 -5.40 2.70
N LEU A 45 0.72 -4.91 3.26
CA LEU A 45 1.96 -5.69 3.47
C LEU A 45 1.94 -6.68 4.65
N GLU A 46 0.98 -6.51 5.55
CA GLU A 46 0.78 -7.33 6.74
C GLU A 46 -0.54 -8.10 6.62
N ASP A 47 -0.57 -9.30 7.20
CA ASP A 47 -1.80 -10.10 7.32
C ASP A 47 -2.85 -9.38 8.14
N ILE A 48 -4.10 -9.72 7.84
CA ILE A 48 -5.26 -9.26 8.59
C ILE A 48 -5.43 -10.07 9.88
N ASP A 49 -6.22 -9.56 10.81
CA ASP A 49 -6.55 -10.30 12.02
C ASP A 49 -7.29 -11.61 11.64
N PRO A 50 -6.86 -12.80 12.14
CA PRO A 50 -7.51 -14.07 11.85
C PRO A 50 -9.01 -14.11 12.17
N ASP A 51 -9.47 -13.28 13.12
CA ASP A 51 -10.87 -13.20 13.51
C ASP A 51 -11.69 -12.22 12.64
N VAL A 52 -11.05 -11.54 11.69
CA VAL A 52 -11.68 -10.59 10.76
C VAL A 52 -11.74 -11.18 9.36
N THR A 53 -12.92 -11.11 8.74
CA THR A 53 -13.07 -11.55 7.36
C THR A 53 -12.41 -10.55 6.41
N LEU A 54 -11.88 -11.04 5.29
CA LEU A 54 -11.29 -10.18 4.25
C LEU A 54 -12.30 -9.15 3.71
N GLU A 55 -13.57 -9.54 3.63
CA GLU A 55 -14.68 -8.66 3.25
C GLU A 55 -14.84 -7.50 4.23
N ASP A 56 -14.96 -7.80 5.53
CA ASP A 56 -15.12 -6.77 6.57
C ASP A 56 -13.92 -5.82 6.61
N GLN A 57 -12.73 -6.36 6.37
CA GLN A 57 -11.50 -5.59 6.29
C GLN A 57 -11.49 -4.61 5.10
N ILE A 58 -11.94 -5.04 3.92
CA ILE A 58 -12.10 -4.17 2.74
C ILE A 58 -13.12 -3.07 3.04
N VAL A 59 -14.32 -3.44 3.49
CA VAL A 59 -15.41 -2.50 3.80
C VAL A 59 -14.98 -1.47 4.86
N SER A 60 -14.22 -1.89 5.87
CA SER A 60 -13.68 -0.99 6.90
C SER A 60 -12.74 0.06 6.31
N CYS A 61 -11.86 -0.34 5.39
CA CYS A 61 -10.99 0.60 4.67
C CYS A 61 -11.81 1.56 3.80
N GLU A 62 -12.79 1.05 3.04
CA GLU A 62 -13.65 1.87 2.19
C GLU A 62 -14.41 2.93 2.98
N ALA A 63 -14.94 2.56 4.16
CA ALA A 63 -15.64 3.48 5.04
C ALA A 63 -14.75 4.63 5.52
N ASP A 64 -13.48 4.36 5.83
CA ASP A 64 -12.52 5.40 6.24
C ASP A 64 -12.25 6.42 5.11
N TYR A 65 -12.08 5.94 3.86
CA TYR A 65 -11.88 6.82 2.69
C TYR A 65 -13.15 7.58 2.32
N HIS A 66 -14.31 6.92 2.33
CA HIS A 66 -15.60 7.55 2.05
C HIS A 66 -15.90 8.67 3.07
N LYS A 67 -15.62 8.44 4.36
CA LYS A 67 -15.74 9.46 5.40
C LYS A 67 -14.82 10.66 5.16
N ALA A 68 -13.64 10.42 4.58
CA ALA A 68 -12.69 11.47 4.20
C ALA A 68 -13.03 12.15 2.86
N GLY A 69 -14.07 11.70 2.14
CA GLY A 69 -14.40 12.21 0.81
C GLY A 69 -13.35 11.89 -0.26
N LEU A 70 -12.58 10.81 -0.07
CA LEU A 70 -11.48 10.41 -0.94
C LEU A 70 -11.79 9.09 -1.66
N PRO A 71 -11.25 8.88 -2.88
CA PRO A 71 -11.33 7.60 -3.55
C PRO A 71 -10.48 6.55 -2.83
N VAL A 72 -11.02 5.35 -2.66
CA VAL A 72 -10.30 4.23 -2.06
C VAL A 72 -9.32 3.65 -3.08
N VAL A 73 -8.06 3.49 -2.68
CA VAL A 73 -7.03 2.88 -3.52
C VAL A 73 -6.28 1.85 -2.69
N PHE A 74 -6.22 0.61 -3.16
CA PHE A 74 -5.39 -0.42 -2.57
C PHE A 74 -4.05 -0.52 -3.31
N LYS A 75 -2.94 -0.47 -2.58
CA LYS A 75 -1.60 -0.66 -3.14
C LYS A 75 -1.28 -2.15 -3.20
N MET A 76 -1.40 -2.74 -4.38
CA MET A 76 -1.05 -4.14 -4.62
C MET A 76 0.47 -4.29 -4.85
N THR A 77 1.06 -5.29 -4.21
CA THR A 77 2.46 -5.66 -4.37
C THR A 77 2.60 -7.18 -4.39
N PRO A 78 3.73 -7.76 -4.85
CA PRO A 78 3.99 -9.19 -4.70
C PRO A 78 4.04 -9.70 -3.25
N PHE A 79 4.03 -8.79 -2.26
CA PHE A 79 4.04 -9.11 -0.83
C PHE A 79 2.70 -8.85 -0.16
N THR A 80 1.68 -8.49 -0.94
CA THR A 80 0.33 -8.23 -0.43
C THR A 80 -0.21 -9.46 0.29
N GLN A 81 -0.85 -9.21 1.43
CA GLN A 81 -1.51 -10.20 2.26
C GLN A 81 -2.94 -9.76 2.59
N PRO A 82 -3.91 -10.69 2.55
CA PRO A 82 -3.77 -12.08 2.08
C PRO A 82 -3.65 -12.15 0.54
N SER A 83 -3.19 -13.29 0.01
CA SER A 83 -2.97 -13.48 -1.43
C SER A 83 -4.23 -13.37 -2.30
N GLU A 84 -5.38 -13.66 -1.71
CA GLU A 84 -6.71 -13.66 -2.32
C GLU A 84 -7.28 -12.24 -2.49
N LEU A 85 -6.59 -11.22 -1.97
CA LEU A 85 -7.08 -9.83 -1.99
C LEU A 85 -7.38 -9.35 -3.42
N ASP A 86 -6.53 -9.65 -4.39
CA ASP A 86 -6.72 -9.20 -5.78
C ASP A 86 -8.06 -9.69 -6.36
N GLN A 87 -8.39 -10.97 -6.11
CA GLN A 87 -9.66 -11.55 -6.51
C GLN A 87 -10.85 -10.90 -5.79
N GLN A 88 -10.74 -10.65 -4.48
CA GLN A 88 -11.81 -10.01 -3.73
C GLN A 88 -12.05 -8.57 -4.20
N LEU A 89 -10.99 -7.78 -4.41
CA LEU A 89 -11.11 -6.45 -4.97
C LEU A 89 -11.77 -6.46 -6.35
N HIS A 90 -11.46 -7.45 -7.19
CA HIS A 90 -12.14 -7.61 -8.47
C HIS A 90 -13.65 -7.84 -8.33
N LEU A 91 -14.08 -8.66 -7.35
CA LEU A 91 -15.51 -8.87 -7.05
C LEU A 91 -16.19 -7.59 -6.55
N HIS A 92 -15.43 -6.68 -5.94
CA HIS A 92 -15.85 -5.33 -5.54
C HIS A 92 -15.79 -4.30 -6.66
N ASN A 93 -15.57 -4.72 -7.91
CA ASN A 93 -15.42 -3.87 -9.11
C ASN A 93 -14.19 -2.95 -9.10
N TYR A 94 -13.17 -3.24 -8.30
CA TYR A 94 -11.89 -2.56 -8.45
C TYR A 94 -11.21 -2.94 -9.77
N GLN A 95 -10.47 -1.98 -10.29
CA GLN A 95 -9.69 -2.13 -11.51
C GLN A 95 -8.25 -1.71 -11.26
N ILE A 96 -7.32 -2.35 -11.97
CA ILE A 96 -5.93 -1.93 -12.00
C ILE A 96 -5.86 -0.57 -12.69
N GLN A 97 -5.34 0.43 -12.00
CA GLN A 97 -5.26 1.79 -12.54
C GLN A 97 -3.85 2.19 -12.96
N ASP A 98 -2.84 1.93 -12.12
CA ASP A 98 -1.46 2.35 -12.38
C ASP A 98 -0.46 1.24 -12.02
N GLU A 99 0.57 1.07 -12.84
CA GLU A 99 1.73 0.21 -12.53
C GLU A 99 2.83 1.05 -11.86
N THR A 100 3.36 0.54 -10.75
CA THR A 100 4.56 1.12 -10.10
C THR A 100 5.70 0.12 -10.16
N ARG A 101 6.88 0.58 -10.62
CA ARG A 101 8.10 -0.22 -10.64
C ARG A 101 9.06 0.22 -9.55
N VAL A 102 9.44 -0.71 -8.69
CA VAL A 102 10.51 -0.50 -7.70
C VAL A 102 11.83 -0.87 -8.35
N GLN A 103 12.82 0.02 -8.24
CA GLN A 103 14.16 -0.20 -8.76
C GLN A 103 15.17 0.09 -7.66
N TYR A 104 16.24 -0.69 -7.61
CA TYR A 104 17.37 -0.44 -6.73
C TYR A 104 18.67 -0.61 -7.50
N ARG A 105 19.70 0.09 -7.04
CA ARG A 105 21.07 -0.05 -7.53
C ARG A 105 22.00 0.04 -6.34
N SER A 106 23.02 -0.81 -6.31
CA SER A 106 24.11 -0.68 -5.33
C SER A 106 24.90 0.60 -5.61
N LEU A 107 25.21 1.36 -4.55
CA LEU A 107 26.11 2.51 -4.66
C LEU A 107 27.60 2.11 -4.64
N ALA A 108 27.92 0.85 -4.33
CA ALA A 108 29.30 0.37 -4.32
C ALA A 108 29.91 0.46 -5.73
N GLY A 109 31.05 1.14 -5.84
CA GLY A 109 31.75 1.33 -7.11
C GLY A 109 31.11 2.35 -8.06
N ILE A 110 30.19 3.19 -7.56
CA ILE A 110 29.78 4.39 -8.31
C ILE A 110 30.83 5.47 -8.08
N GLU A 111 31.54 5.84 -9.13
CA GLU A 111 32.41 7.02 -9.13
C GLU A 111 31.53 8.28 -9.19
N GLU A 112 31.78 9.24 -8.30
CA GLU A 112 31.09 10.54 -8.33
C GLU A 112 31.61 11.36 -9.51
N GLU A 113 30.87 11.39 -10.61
CA GLU A 113 31.05 12.41 -11.64
C GLU A 113 30.51 13.75 -11.12
N TYR A 114 31.33 14.51 -10.39
CA TYR A 114 31.07 15.94 -10.19
C TYR A 114 31.26 16.65 -11.53
N LYS A 115 30.18 17.25 -12.05
CA LYS A 115 30.22 18.26 -13.13
C LYS A 115 30.10 19.65 -12.55
#